data_AF-A0A7C9ABK6-F1
#
_entry.id   AF-A0A7C9ABK6-F1
#
_cell.length_a   1.000
_cell.length_b   1.000
_cell.length_c   1.000
_cell.angle_alpha   90.00
_cell.angle_beta   90.00
_cell.angle_gamma   90.00
#
_symmetry.space_group_name_H-M   'P 1'
#
loop_
_entity.id
_entity.type
_entity.pdbx_description
1 polymer ?
#
loop_
_entity_poly.entity_id
_entity_poly.type
_entity_poly.pdbx_seq_one_letter_code
_entity_poly.pdbx_strand_id
1 'polypeptide(L)'
;MTIEKVKLEEGGCMIRFYKIVLSWNYFDLLSVSKKSSKQLRKASASGLKEVKDTFTDVDDYLATFEPLLFEEVKAQIVQAKDEDEGTSVMEQKVCVVKECSDSDGFYFPVVIYDADEGESVSQNDLLLLSREKIDMGVEKLPSAYAFALVEHRQGAALRLRMFLDGEVKGTNIHERQPTARLDNIRLRLSDPRALWYSSKVCSLSTIIREFVAMWSIGSLPFRDVILKAADSTADSTGSAWVIPRKLMESIESNHNESQLEAIRAGLSRKPFVLIQGPPGTGKTQTILGLLNAILHSVPARMNMKDQLRDMKRGPELPMEEKNIIMHRG
;
A
#
# COMPACT_ATOMS: atom_id res chain seq x y z
N MET A 1 2.53 -19.22 -11.40
CA MET A 1 2.55 -18.24 -12.50
C MET A 1 2.01 -16.86 -12.09
N THR A 2 0.73 -16.65 -11.75
CA THR A 2 0.23 -15.30 -11.41
C THR A 2 0.87 -14.69 -10.16
N ILE A 3 1.07 -15.48 -9.09
CA ILE A 3 1.67 -15.02 -7.83
C ILE A 3 3.17 -14.67 -7.98
N GLU A 4 3.91 -15.42 -8.80
CA GLU A 4 5.33 -15.14 -9.05
C GLU A 4 5.51 -13.90 -9.92
N LYS A 5 4.60 -13.68 -10.89
CA LYS A 5 4.59 -12.48 -11.72
C LYS A 5 4.28 -11.23 -10.90
N VAL A 6 3.31 -11.32 -9.98
CA VAL A 6 3.00 -10.26 -9.01
C VAL A 6 4.20 -9.96 -8.11
N LYS A 7 4.90 -10.98 -7.57
CA LYS A 7 6.12 -10.74 -6.75
C LYS A 7 7.28 -10.11 -7.53
N LEU A 8 7.44 -10.46 -8.82
CA LEU A 8 8.47 -9.87 -9.68
C LEU A 8 8.14 -8.41 -10.05
N GLU A 9 6.87 -8.15 -10.36
CA GLU A 9 6.35 -6.80 -10.64
C GLU A 9 6.39 -5.91 -9.39
N GLU A 10 6.06 -6.46 -8.20
CA GLU A 10 6.26 -5.84 -6.89
C GLU A 10 7.74 -5.48 -6.66
N GLY A 11 8.67 -6.36 -7.01
CA GLY A 11 10.10 -6.08 -6.94
C GLY A 11 10.52 -4.91 -7.85
N GLY A 12 10.00 -4.88 -9.08
CA GLY A 12 10.32 -3.85 -10.08
C GLY A 12 9.78 -2.46 -9.72
N CYS A 13 8.51 -2.36 -9.33
CA CYS A 13 7.90 -1.08 -8.96
C CYS A 13 8.52 -0.53 -7.67
N MET A 14 8.84 -1.37 -6.69
CA MET A 14 9.46 -0.91 -5.44
C MET A 14 10.87 -0.38 -5.65
N ILE A 15 11.64 -0.96 -6.57
CA ILE A 15 12.94 -0.38 -6.98
C ILE A 15 12.74 1.06 -7.47
N ARG A 16 11.72 1.32 -8.28
CA ARG A 16 11.39 2.66 -8.76
C ARG A 16 11.04 3.61 -7.62
N PHE A 17 10.18 3.19 -6.68
CA PHE A 17 9.84 3.98 -5.50
C PHE A 17 11.09 4.37 -4.70
N TYR A 18 11.94 3.38 -4.39
CA TYR A 18 13.15 3.61 -3.59
C TYR A 18 14.16 4.51 -4.31
N LYS A 19 14.37 4.33 -5.63
CA LYS A 19 15.25 5.20 -6.41
C LYS A 19 14.78 6.66 -6.37
N ILE A 20 13.48 6.90 -6.42
CA ILE A 20 12.93 8.25 -6.40
C ILE A 20 13.08 8.84 -4.99
N VAL A 21 12.44 8.23 -3.99
CA VAL A 21 12.34 8.81 -2.63
C VAL A 21 13.69 8.93 -1.94
N LEU A 22 14.53 7.89 -2.00
CA LEU A 22 15.80 7.88 -1.26
C LEU A 22 16.87 8.78 -1.89
N SER A 23 16.66 9.18 -3.15
CA SER A 23 17.56 10.11 -3.83
C SER A 23 17.36 11.56 -3.41
N TRP A 24 16.20 11.92 -2.86
CA TRP A 24 15.83 13.31 -2.61
C TRP A 24 16.76 14.03 -1.62
N ASN A 25 16.80 15.35 -1.76
CA ASN A 25 17.49 16.25 -0.86
C ASN A 25 16.50 16.77 0.19
N TYR A 26 16.69 16.34 1.44
CA TYR A 26 15.84 16.72 2.57
C TYR A 26 15.72 18.24 2.76
N PHE A 27 16.82 18.99 2.72
CA PHE A 27 16.76 20.44 2.98
C PHE A 27 16.16 21.22 1.80
N ASP A 28 16.32 20.73 0.58
CA ASP A 28 15.64 21.31 -0.58
C ASP A 28 14.12 21.17 -0.43
N LEU A 29 13.63 19.99 0.01
CA LEU A 29 12.21 19.76 0.29
C LEU A 29 11.68 20.74 1.35
N LEU A 30 12.42 20.93 2.44
CA LEU A 30 12.07 21.90 3.48
C LEU A 30 12.14 23.36 3.02
N SER A 31 13.02 23.68 2.06
CA SER A 31 13.13 25.04 1.53
C SER A 31 11.96 25.40 0.62
N VAL A 32 11.41 24.41 -0.09
CA VAL A 32 10.29 24.59 -1.01
C VAL A 32 9.00 24.89 -0.24
N SER A 33 8.78 24.25 0.91
CA SER A 33 7.60 24.50 1.74
C SER A 33 7.55 25.92 2.34
N LYS A 34 8.71 26.54 2.58
CA LYS A 34 8.83 27.91 3.09
C LYS A 34 8.55 28.99 2.04
N LYS A 35 8.48 28.64 0.75
CA LYS A 35 8.22 29.63 -0.33
C LYS A 35 6.73 29.97 -0.38
N SER A 36 6.43 31.26 -0.54
CA SER A 36 5.08 31.81 -0.64
C SER A 36 4.19 31.02 -1.63
N SER A 37 2.91 30.85 -1.26
CA SER A 37 1.87 30.16 -2.04
C SER A 37 1.72 30.65 -3.49
N LYS A 38 2.11 31.91 -3.79
CA LYS A 38 2.16 32.44 -5.16
C LYS A 38 3.30 31.87 -6.02
N GLN A 39 4.45 31.51 -5.42
CA GLN A 39 5.58 30.89 -6.12
C GLN A 39 5.41 29.38 -6.25
N LEU A 40 4.78 28.74 -5.26
CA LEU A 40 4.46 27.31 -5.30
C LEU A 40 3.59 26.97 -6.52
N ARG A 41 2.53 27.77 -6.77
CA ARG A 41 1.65 27.64 -7.95
C ARG A 41 2.37 27.74 -9.30
N LYS A 42 3.53 28.40 -9.37
CA LYS A 42 4.32 28.53 -10.60
C LYS A 42 5.33 27.38 -10.78
N ALA A 43 5.72 26.71 -9.69
CA ALA A 43 6.59 25.54 -9.69
C ALA A 43 5.81 24.22 -9.83
N SER A 44 4.64 24.10 -9.19
CA SER A 44 3.70 22.98 -9.34
C SER A 44 2.97 22.97 -10.68
N ALA A 45 3.04 24.07 -11.45
CA ALA A 45 2.47 24.19 -12.79
C ALA A 45 3.19 23.34 -13.87
N SER A 46 4.30 22.67 -13.58
CA SER A 46 5.10 22.00 -14.64
C SER A 46 4.81 20.51 -14.88
N GLY A 47 3.86 19.87 -14.15
CA GLY A 47 3.56 18.47 -14.47
C GLY A 47 2.47 17.72 -13.69
N LEU A 48 1.88 18.30 -12.63
CA LEU A 48 0.79 17.63 -11.91
C LEU A 48 -0.53 17.78 -12.65
N LYS A 49 -1.28 16.69 -12.75
CA LYS A 49 -2.59 16.64 -13.41
C LYS A 49 -3.68 16.48 -12.35
N GLU A 50 -4.85 17.06 -12.62
CA GLU A 50 -6.04 16.78 -11.83
C GLU A 50 -6.45 15.30 -11.99
N VAL A 51 -7.01 14.74 -10.93
CA VAL A 51 -7.54 13.37 -10.97
C VAL A 51 -8.75 13.35 -11.90
N LYS A 52 -8.71 12.44 -12.87
CA LYS A 52 -9.77 12.27 -13.87
C LYS A 52 -10.91 11.43 -13.29
N ASP A 53 -12.11 11.63 -13.84
CA ASP A 53 -13.26 10.76 -13.55
C ASP A 53 -13.08 9.34 -14.13
N THR A 54 -12.35 9.22 -15.24
CA THR A 54 -12.08 7.95 -15.94
C THR A 54 -10.68 7.92 -16.53
N PHE A 55 -10.16 6.71 -16.73
CA PHE A 55 -8.84 6.43 -17.27
C PHE A 55 -8.94 5.53 -18.49
N THR A 56 -8.15 5.84 -19.51
CA THR A 56 -8.15 5.09 -20.77
C THR A 56 -7.54 3.70 -20.62
N ASP A 57 -6.46 3.60 -19.84
CA ASP A 57 -5.75 2.36 -19.53
C ASP A 57 -4.99 2.50 -18.19
N VAL A 58 -4.20 1.47 -17.86
CA VAL A 58 -3.37 1.44 -16.66
C VAL A 58 -2.28 2.51 -16.68
N ASP A 59 -1.69 2.79 -17.84
CA ASP A 59 -0.60 3.77 -17.95
C ASP A 59 -1.14 5.19 -17.71
N ASP A 60 -2.33 5.50 -18.19
CA ASP A 60 -3.02 6.77 -17.93
C ASP A 60 -3.37 6.96 -16.44
N TYR A 61 -3.78 5.88 -15.77
CA TYR A 61 -4.00 5.85 -14.32
C TYR A 61 -2.71 6.12 -13.54
N LEU A 62 -1.63 5.38 -13.85
CA LEU A 62 -0.33 5.54 -13.20
C LEU A 62 0.28 6.92 -13.47
N ALA A 63 0.19 7.43 -14.70
CA ALA A 63 0.68 8.76 -15.07
C ALA A 63 -0.05 9.91 -14.35
N THR A 64 -1.24 9.63 -13.79
CA THR A 64 -2.01 10.60 -12.99
C THR A 64 -1.68 10.46 -11.50
N PHE A 65 -1.75 9.25 -10.94
CA PHE A 65 -1.61 9.03 -9.51
C PHE A 65 -0.16 8.97 -9.01
N GLU A 66 0.79 8.46 -9.80
CA GLU A 66 2.17 8.30 -9.34
C GLU A 66 2.84 9.64 -8.95
N PRO A 67 2.75 10.71 -9.76
CA PRO A 67 3.29 12.01 -9.35
C PRO A 67 2.62 12.56 -8.09
N LEU A 68 1.29 12.39 -7.96
CA LEU A 68 0.52 12.86 -6.81
C LEU A 68 0.93 12.12 -5.53
N LEU A 69 1.12 10.80 -5.61
CA LEU A 69 1.58 9.99 -4.48
C LEU A 69 2.97 10.43 -4.00
N PHE A 70 3.88 10.80 -4.92
CA PHE A 70 5.18 11.35 -4.51
C PHE A 70 5.08 12.75 -3.89
N GLU A 71 4.11 13.57 -4.28
CA GLU A 71 3.85 14.83 -3.56
C GLU A 71 3.33 14.59 -2.14
N GLU A 72 2.53 13.54 -1.92
CA GLU A 72 2.13 13.12 -0.57
C GLU A 72 3.33 12.67 0.27
N VAL A 73 4.27 11.90 -0.30
CA VAL A 73 5.52 11.56 0.40
C VAL A 73 6.28 12.82 0.82
N LYS A 74 6.39 13.81 -0.08
CA LYS A 74 7.06 15.09 0.23
C LYS A 74 6.31 15.86 1.32
N ALA A 75 4.98 15.91 1.26
CA ALA A 75 4.15 16.56 2.26
C ALA A 75 4.35 15.91 3.64
N GLN A 76 4.35 14.58 3.71
CA GLN A 76 4.58 13.82 4.94
C GLN A 76 5.98 14.09 5.53
N ILE A 77 7.02 14.15 4.68
CA ILE A 77 8.39 14.48 5.12
C ILE A 77 8.47 15.90 5.71
N VAL A 78 7.78 16.86 5.09
CA VAL A 78 7.78 18.25 5.53
C VAL A 78 6.99 18.43 6.84
N GLN A 79 5.80 17.82 6.93
CA GLN A 79 4.92 17.93 8.10
C GLN A 79 5.49 17.27 9.35
N ALA A 80 6.28 16.20 9.21
CA ALA A 80 6.92 15.53 10.33
C ALA A 80 7.85 16.46 11.16
N LYS A 81 8.27 17.59 10.58
CA LYS A 81 9.01 18.63 11.31
C LYS A 81 8.09 19.48 12.20
N ASP A 82 6.86 19.73 11.76
CA ASP A 82 5.94 20.67 12.39
C ASP A 82 5.11 20.02 13.52
N GLU A 83 5.01 18.69 13.57
CA GLU A 83 4.29 17.95 14.64
C GLU A 83 5.03 17.94 16.00
N ASP A 84 6.33 18.27 16.03
CA ASP A 84 7.17 18.35 17.24
C ASP A 84 7.09 19.76 17.91
N GLU A 85 5.87 20.27 18.11
CA GLU A 85 5.58 21.59 18.73
C GLU A 85 5.95 21.65 20.23
N GLY A 86 7.25 21.66 20.53
CA GLY A 86 7.77 21.95 21.87
C GLY A 86 9.29 22.08 21.95
N THR A 87 10.02 21.42 21.05
CA THR A 87 11.48 21.54 20.97
C THR A 87 11.88 21.41 19.50
N SER A 88 12.39 22.49 18.91
CA SER A 88 12.77 22.59 17.49
C SER A 88 13.98 21.72 17.07
N VAL A 89 14.22 20.61 17.76
CA VAL A 89 15.38 19.73 17.58
C VAL A 89 14.88 18.36 17.19
N MET A 90 14.99 18.04 15.91
CA MET A 90 14.85 16.68 15.39
C MET A 90 15.73 15.75 16.25
N GLU A 91 15.14 14.75 16.91
CA GLU A 91 15.91 13.83 17.75
C GLU A 91 16.99 13.15 16.90
N GLN A 92 18.25 13.28 17.33
CA GLN A 92 19.40 12.73 16.60
C GLN A 92 20.12 11.71 17.47
N LYS A 93 20.13 10.48 16.98
CA LYS A 93 20.73 9.32 17.64
C LYS A 93 22.05 8.98 17.01
N VAL A 94 23.00 8.53 17.81
CA VAL A 94 24.35 8.22 17.32
C VAL A 94 24.40 6.75 16.95
N CYS A 95 24.94 6.44 15.78
CA CYS A 95 25.13 5.07 15.35
C CYS A 95 26.46 4.86 14.63
N VAL A 96 26.86 3.60 14.52
CA VAL A 96 28.04 3.18 13.75
C VAL A 96 27.61 2.24 12.64
N VAL A 97 28.26 2.34 11.48
CA VAL A 97 28.07 1.41 10.36
C VAL A 97 29.00 0.23 10.57
N LYS A 98 28.44 -0.96 10.79
CA LYS A 98 29.22 -2.20 11.00
C LYS A 98 29.63 -2.85 9.69
N GLU A 99 28.69 -2.91 8.76
CA GLU A 99 28.87 -3.51 7.44
C GLU A 99 28.03 -2.74 6.42
N CYS A 100 28.44 -2.76 5.16
CA CYS A 100 27.70 -2.18 4.06
C CYS A 100 27.90 -3.04 2.82
N SER A 101 26.80 -3.41 2.18
CA SER A 101 26.81 -4.03 0.85
C SER A 101 26.18 -3.08 -0.15
N ASP A 102 26.53 -3.20 -1.42
CA ASP A 102 25.98 -2.36 -2.49
C ASP A 102 25.56 -3.20 -3.70
N SER A 103 24.55 -2.70 -4.43
CA SER A 103 24.05 -3.28 -5.69
C SER A 103 23.26 -2.23 -6.45
N ASP A 104 23.56 -2.04 -7.75
CA ASP A 104 22.77 -1.19 -8.67
C ASP A 104 22.49 0.24 -8.17
N GLY A 105 23.48 0.85 -7.52
CA GLY A 105 23.40 2.19 -6.93
C GLY A 105 22.70 2.26 -5.56
N PHE A 106 22.18 1.13 -5.06
CA PHE A 106 21.74 0.98 -3.69
C PHE A 106 22.87 0.59 -2.76
N TYR A 107 22.78 1.05 -1.53
CA TYR A 107 23.65 0.71 -0.42
C TYR A 107 22.82 0.19 0.74
N PHE A 108 23.31 -0.85 1.41
CA PHE A 108 22.62 -1.53 2.50
C PHE A 108 23.49 -1.57 3.75
N PRO A 109 23.68 -0.43 4.44
CA PRO A 109 24.44 -0.41 5.67
C PRO A 109 23.65 -1.09 6.80
N VAL A 110 24.35 -1.85 7.63
CA VAL A 110 23.84 -2.29 8.93
C VAL A 110 24.41 -1.35 9.97
N VAL A 111 23.52 -0.59 10.59
CA VAL A 111 23.85 0.37 11.65
C VAL A 111 23.54 -0.21 13.01
N ILE A 112 24.36 0.13 14.00
CA ILE A 112 24.15 -0.26 15.40
C ILE A 112 23.99 1.01 16.23
N TYR A 113 22.93 1.04 17.01
CA TYR A 113 22.66 2.07 18.01
C TYR A 113 23.10 1.58 19.39
N ASP A 114 23.25 2.52 20.32
CA ASP A 114 23.25 2.16 21.73
C ASP A 114 21.87 1.57 22.12
N ALA A 115 21.86 0.69 23.12
CA ALA A 115 20.75 -0.23 23.41
C ALA A 115 19.39 0.47 23.57
N ASP A 116 19.38 1.65 24.20
CA ASP A 116 18.17 2.43 24.49
C ASP A 116 17.76 3.36 23.32
N GLU A 117 18.70 3.72 22.44
CA GLU A 117 18.43 4.68 21.37
C GLU A 117 17.67 4.05 20.20
N GLY A 118 17.89 2.77 19.90
CA GLY A 118 17.29 2.14 18.72
C GLY A 118 15.76 1.97 18.79
N GLU A 119 15.17 1.79 19.98
CA GLU A 119 13.83 1.20 20.19
C GLU A 119 12.65 1.85 19.46
N SER A 120 12.69 3.15 19.19
CA SER A 120 11.58 3.86 18.52
C SER A 120 11.52 3.72 16.99
N VAL A 121 12.47 2.99 16.40
CA VAL A 121 12.60 2.80 14.94
C VAL A 121 12.09 1.42 14.51
N SER A 122 11.18 1.45 13.53
CA SER A 122 10.47 0.29 12.97
C SER A 122 10.73 0.14 11.47
N GLN A 123 10.33 -1.01 10.91
CA GLN A 123 10.40 -1.26 9.47
C GLN A 123 9.61 -0.19 8.68
N ASN A 124 10.15 0.21 7.52
CA ASN A 124 9.64 1.28 6.66
C ASN A 124 9.70 2.70 7.25
N ASP A 125 10.34 2.88 8.41
CA ASP A 125 10.67 4.22 8.84
C ASP A 125 11.74 4.80 7.90
N LEU A 126 11.49 6.03 7.47
CA LEU A 126 12.43 6.84 6.73
C LEU A 126 13.32 7.59 7.72
N LEU A 127 14.62 7.39 7.60
CA LEU A 127 15.64 8.03 8.41
C LEU A 127 16.43 9.01 7.56
N LEU A 128 17.00 10.01 8.21
CA LEU A 128 18.02 10.90 7.67
C LEU A 128 19.35 10.54 8.34
N LEU A 129 20.29 10.00 7.57
CA LEU A 129 21.65 9.72 8.03
C LEU A 129 22.59 10.83 7.61
N SER A 130 23.40 11.31 8.55
CA SER A 130 24.36 12.41 8.35
C SER A 130 25.70 12.10 9.02
N ARG A 131 26.78 12.63 8.42
CA ARG A 131 28.12 12.61 9.01
C ARG A 131 28.31 13.68 10.08
N GLU A 132 27.48 14.71 10.04
CA GLU A 132 27.55 15.89 10.91
C GLU A 132 26.23 16.01 11.68
N LYS A 133 26.31 16.49 12.92
CA LYS A 133 25.10 16.81 13.69
C LYS A 133 24.32 17.88 12.93
N ILE A 134 23.01 17.69 12.78
CA ILE A 134 22.14 18.59 12.04
C ILE A 134 21.58 19.58 13.05
N ASP A 135 22.10 20.81 13.00
CA ASP A 135 21.53 21.92 13.74
C ASP A 135 20.63 22.75 12.81
N MET A 136 19.32 22.72 13.07
CA MET A 136 18.33 23.42 12.28
C MET A 136 18.38 24.95 12.46
N GLY A 137 19.18 25.45 13.40
CA GLY A 137 19.41 26.88 13.66
C GLY A 137 20.64 27.48 13.00
N VAL A 138 21.51 26.67 12.37
CA VAL A 138 22.77 27.11 11.76
C VAL A 138 22.63 27.25 10.24
N GLU A 139 23.19 28.32 9.65
CA GLU A 139 23.10 28.57 8.19
C GLU A 139 23.83 27.51 7.34
N LYS A 140 24.79 26.80 7.94
CA LYS A 140 25.59 25.80 7.24
C LYS A 140 24.88 24.45 7.21
N LEU A 141 24.34 24.12 6.04
CA LEU A 141 23.78 22.80 5.76
C LEU A 141 24.88 21.72 5.76
N PRO A 142 24.58 20.51 6.28
CA PRO A 142 25.53 19.40 6.26
C PRO A 142 25.88 19.02 4.82
N SER A 143 27.16 18.73 4.58
CA SER A 143 27.68 18.41 3.25
C SER A 143 27.57 16.92 2.88
N ALA A 144 27.23 16.08 3.85
CA ALA A 144 27.18 14.62 3.71
C ALA A 144 25.99 14.08 4.52
N TYR A 145 24.87 13.88 3.83
CA TYR A 145 23.68 13.23 4.38
C TYR A 145 22.83 12.59 3.28
N ALA A 146 22.02 11.61 3.63
CA ALA A 146 21.08 10.96 2.72
C ALA A 146 19.92 10.31 3.47
N PHE A 147 18.82 10.09 2.75
CA PHE A 147 17.73 9.28 3.24
C PHE A 147 18.13 7.81 3.32
N ALA A 148 17.59 7.12 4.31
CA ALA A 148 17.71 5.68 4.45
C ALA A 148 16.39 5.08 4.94
N LEU A 149 15.92 4.03 4.28
CA LEU A 149 14.74 3.29 4.71
C LEU A 149 15.15 2.12 5.60
N VAL A 150 14.44 1.89 6.69
CA VAL A 150 14.65 0.69 7.52
C VAL A 150 14.04 -0.54 6.83
N GLU A 151 14.87 -1.49 6.43
CA GLU A 151 14.40 -2.75 5.84
C GLU A 151 13.97 -3.74 6.92
N HIS A 152 14.80 -3.89 7.94
CA HIS A 152 14.53 -4.77 9.06
C HIS A 152 15.37 -4.41 10.29
N ARG A 153 14.95 -4.93 11.43
CA ARG A 153 15.60 -4.78 12.72
C ARG A 153 15.97 -6.14 13.29
N GLN A 154 17.18 -6.25 13.83
CA GLN A 154 17.65 -7.41 14.58
C GLN A 154 18.33 -6.93 15.88
N GLY A 155 17.58 -6.91 16.98
CA GLY A 155 18.08 -6.35 18.25
C GLY A 155 18.37 -4.85 18.12
N ALA A 156 19.61 -4.45 18.44
CA ALA A 156 20.11 -3.08 18.29
C ALA A 156 20.61 -2.74 16.87
N ALA A 157 20.69 -3.73 15.98
CA ALA A 157 21.12 -3.54 14.61
C ALA A 157 19.93 -3.27 13.67
N LEU A 158 20.03 -2.24 12.83
CA LEU A 158 19.09 -1.96 11.75
C LEU A 158 19.79 -2.16 10.41
N ARG A 159 19.16 -2.91 9.51
CA ARG A 159 19.54 -2.89 8.10
C ARG A 159 18.78 -1.79 7.41
N LEU A 160 19.52 -0.90 6.77
CA LEU A 160 18.96 0.21 6.03
C LEU A 160 19.10 -0.02 4.53
N ARG A 161 18.30 0.70 3.75
CA ARG A 161 18.42 0.84 2.30
C ARG A 161 18.60 2.30 1.96
N MET A 162 19.64 2.61 1.21
CA MET A 162 19.94 3.94 0.70
C MET A 162 20.06 3.87 -0.81
N PHE A 163 19.66 4.92 -1.53
CA PHE A 163 19.99 5.04 -2.95
C PHE A 163 20.91 6.23 -3.11
N LEU A 164 22.15 5.98 -3.52
CA LEU A 164 23.17 7.00 -3.55
C LEU A 164 23.60 7.37 -4.96
N ASP A 165 23.14 6.71 -6.02
CA ASP A 165 23.62 6.90 -7.41
C ASP A 165 22.93 8.05 -8.16
N GLY A 166 22.94 9.23 -7.53
CA GLY A 166 22.42 10.49 -8.07
C GLY A 166 20.99 10.82 -7.66
N GLU A 167 20.65 12.11 -7.72
CA GLU A 167 19.31 12.63 -7.41
C GLU A 167 18.37 12.48 -8.60
N VAL A 168 17.19 11.91 -8.38
CA VAL A 168 16.14 11.77 -9.40
C VAL A 168 15.25 13.01 -9.36
N LYS A 169 15.10 13.68 -10.52
CA LYS A 169 14.14 14.79 -10.67
C LYS A 169 12.81 14.30 -11.21
N GLY A 170 11.72 14.69 -10.55
CA GLY A 170 10.38 14.21 -10.88
C GLY A 170 10.25 12.70 -10.68
N THR A 171 9.72 11.99 -11.68
CA THR A 171 9.53 10.53 -11.65
C THR A 171 10.41 9.77 -12.66
N ASN A 172 11.30 10.45 -13.39
CA ASN A 172 12.15 9.81 -14.39
C ASN A 172 13.44 9.26 -13.77
N ILE A 173 13.43 7.98 -13.39
CA ILE A 173 14.57 7.30 -12.77
C ILE A 173 15.83 7.20 -13.65
N HIS A 174 15.73 7.48 -14.95
CA HIS A 174 16.87 7.47 -15.86
C HIS A 174 17.59 8.83 -15.90
N GLU A 175 16.91 9.90 -15.52
CA GLU A 175 17.45 11.26 -15.48
C GLU A 175 17.97 11.56 -14.06
N ARG A 176 19.25 11.27 -13.86
CA ARG A 176 19.90 11.35 -12.56
C ARG A 176 20.96 12.44 -12.56
N GLN A 177 20.92 13.30 -11.55
CA GLN A 177 21.91 14.34 -11.35
C GLN A 177 22.93 13.90 -10.29
N PRO A 178 24.24 13.81 -10.62
CA PRO A 178 25.28 13.59 -9.62
C PRO A 178 25.29 14.72 -8.60
N THR A 179 25.47 14.40 -7.32
CA THR A 179 25.61 15.40 -6.26
C THR A 179 26.72 15.04 -5.29
N ALA A 180 27.55 16.05 -4.97
CA ALA A 180 28.66 15.89 -4.02
C ALA A 180 28.19 15.40 -2.65
N ARG A 181 26.95 15.74 -2.26
CA ARG A 181 26.29 15.24 -1.04
C ARG A 181 26.27 13.72 -0.96
N LEU A 182 25.79 13.06 -2.02
CA LEU A 182 25.67 11.61 -2.06
C LEU A 182 27.05 10.94 -2.21
N ASP A 183 27.94 11.54 -3.01
CA ASP A 183 29.32 11.06 -3.15
C ASP A 183 30.06 11.08 -1.79
N ASN A 184 29.89 12.16 -1.01
CA ASN A 184 30.47 12.28 0.33
C ASN A 184 29.95 11.20 1.29
N ILE A 185 28.69 10.77 1.16
CA ILE A 185 28.15 9.66 1.95
C ILE A 185 28.79 8.34 1.54
N ARG A 186 28.85 8.04 0.23
CA ARG A 186 29.44 6.79 -0.29
C ARG A 186 30.87 6.60 0.20
N LEU A 187 31.69 7.65 0.15
CA LEU A 187 33.09 7.63 0.60
C LEU A 187 33.25 7.31 2.10
N ARG A 188 32.23 7.57 2.91
CA ARG A 188 32.29 7.43 4.38
C ARG A 188 31.63 6.16 4.89
N LEU A 189 30.77 5.50 4.11
CA LEU A 189 30.14 4.23 4.48
C LEU A 189 31.16 3.09 4.68
N SER A 190 32.35 3.21 4.09
CA SER A 190 33.45 2.24 4.25
C SER A 190 34.31 2.45 5.49
N ASP A 191 34.08 3.51 6.29
CA ASP A 191 34.84 3.78 7.51
C ASP A 191 34.12 3.20 8.74
N PRO A 192 34.58 2.06 9.30
CA PRO A 192 33.90 1.39 10.42
C PRO A 192 34.02 2.14 11.75
N ARG A 193 34.88 3.18 11.84
CA ARG A 193 35.04 4.00 13.06
C ARG A 193 34.28 5.31 12.99
N ALA A 194 33.62 5.57 11.87
CA ALA A 194 32.90 6.80 11.65
C ALA A 194 31.61 6.82 12.48
N LEU A 195 31.44 7.83 13.34
CA LEU A 195 30.19 8.07 14.08
C LEU A 195 29.18 8.80 13.21
N TRP A 196 27.97 8.25 13.09
CA TRP A 196 26.90 8.80 12.29
C TRP A 196 25.78 9.36 13.17
N TYR A 197 25.08 10.36 12.65
CA TYR A 197 23.87 10.89 13.24
C TYR A 197 22.68 10.40 12.41
N SER A 198 21.72 9.80 13.09
CA SER A 198 20.50 9.27 12.51
C SER A 198 19.30 9.94 13.13
N SER A 199 18.38 10.39 12.30
CA SER A 199 17.14 11.02 12.75
C SER A 199 15.95 10.41 12.02
N LYS A 200 14.90 10.03 12.76
CA LYS A 200 13.66 9.52 12.17
C LYS A 200 12.90 10.70 11.54
N VAL A 201 12.49 10.53 10.29
CA VAL A 201 11.68 11.51 9.56
C VAL A 201 10.21 11.16 9.71
N CYS A 202 9.77 10.04 9.12
CA CYS A 202 8.39 9.59 9.20
C CYS A 202 8.30 8.09 8.89
N SER A 203 7.12 7.49 9.07
CA SER A 203 6.86 6.12 8.59
C SER A 203 6.25 6.15 7.19
N LEU A 204 6.85 5.40 6.26
CA LEU A 204 6.34 5.27 4.88
C LEU A 204 5.44 4.04 4.69
N SER A 205 5.09 3.34 5.77
CA SER A 205 4.32 2.09 5.70
C SER A 205 3.00 2.23 4.92
N THR A 206 2.25 3.30 5.17
CA THR A 206 0.95 3.55 4.50
C THR A 206 1.15 3.84 3.02
N ILE A 207 2.01 4.81 2.69
CA ILE A 207 2.24 5.22 1.31
C ILE A 207 2.87 4.10 0.47
N ILE A 208 3.75 3.26 1.05
CA ILE A 208 4.28 2.08 0.36
C ILE A 208 3.16 1.11 -0.03
N ARG A 209 2.18 0.87 0.86
CA ARG A 209 1.03 0.00 0.54
C ARG A 209 0.16 0.61 -0.55
N GLU A 210 -0.06 1.92 -0.51
CA GLU A 210 -0.79 2.65 -1.55
C GLU A 210 -0.06 2.60 -2.90
N PHE A 211 1.26 2.75 -2.91
CA PHE A 211 2.07 2.65 -4.11
C PHE A 211 2.00 1.25 -4.73
N VAL A 212 2.12 0.20 -3.91
CA VAL A 212 1.96 -1.19 -4.37
C VAL A 212 0.54 -1.43 -4.89
N ALA A 213 -0.48 -0.95 -4.19
CA ALA A 213 -1.88 -1.09 -4.62
C ALA A 213 -2.13 -0.39 -5.97
N MET A 214 -1.60 0.83 -6.14
CA MET A 214 -1.65 1.60 -7.37
C MET A 214 -1.00 0.85 -8.53
N TRP A 215 0.21 0.32 -8.35
CA TRP A 215 0.91 -0.45 -9.38
C TRP A 215 0.29 -1.83 -9.67
N SER A 216 -0.44 -2.39 -8.70
CA SER A 216 -1.12 -3.69 -8.84
C SER A 216 -2.42 -3.61 -9.64
N ILE A 217 -2.92 -2.41 -9.97
CA ILE A 217 -4.21 -2.17 -10.63
C ILE A 217 -4.42 -3.03 -11.89
N GLY A 218 -3.37 -3.23 -12.70
CA GLY A 218 -3.45 -4.02 -13.94
C GLY A 218 -3.76 -5.50 -13.72
N SER A 219 -3.50 -6.01 -12.51
CA SER A 219 -3.73 -7.40 -12.12
C SER A 219 -5.06 -7.64 -11.42
N LEU A 220 -5.79 -6.58 -11.05
CA LEU A 220 -7.04 -6.71 -10.30
C LEU A 220 -8.19 -7.26 -11.17
N PRO A 221 -9.02 -8.18 -10.65
CA PRO A 221 -10.17 -8.73 -11.38
C PRO A 221 -11.18 -7.68 -11.86
N PHE A 222 -11.26 -6.55 -11.16
CA PHE A 222 -12.23 -5.48 -11.44
C PHE A 222 -11.56 -4.20 -11.97
N ARG A 223 -10.36 -4.32 -12.56
CA ARG A 223 -9.59 -3.17 -13.07
C ARG A 223 -10.42 -2.26 -13.98
N ASP A 224 -11.22 -2.83 -14.88
CA ASP A 224 -11.95 -2.06 -15.88
C ASP A 224 -13.07 -1.24 -15.23
N VAL A 225 -13.64 -1.73 -14.13
CA VAL A 225 -14.63 -0.99 -13.34
C VAL A 225 -13.97 0.16 -12.58
N ILE A 226 -12.77 -0.06 -12.03
CA ILE A 226 -12.00 0.98 -11.34
C ILE A 226 -11.57 2.08 -12.33
N LEU A 227 -11.04 1.71 -13.50
CA LEU A 227 -10.56 2.68 -14.50
C LEU A 227 -11.70 3.49 -15.11
N LYS A 228 -12.86 2.88 -15.37
CA LYS A 228 -14.01 3.56 -16.00
C LYS A 228 -14.95 4.23 -15.02
N ALA A 229 -14.79 3.98 -13.72
CA ALA A 229 -15.71 4.41 -12.67
C ALA A 229 -17.20 4.12 -13.00
N ALA A 230 -17.45 3.02 -13.72
CA ALA A 230 -18.76 2.70 -14.27
C ALA A 230 -19.12 1.23 -14.04
N ASP A 231 -20.37 1.00 -13.63
CA ASP A 231 -20.92 -0.33 -13.52
C ASP A 231 -20.96 -1.00 -14.90
N SER A 232 -20.36 -2.19 -15.03
CA SER A 232 -20.74 -3.07 -16.12
C SER A 232 -22.20 -3.45 -15.89
N THR A 233 -23.12 -2.91 -16.69
CA THR A 233 -24.57 -3.12 -16.65
C THR A 233 -24.95 -4.56 -17.06
N ALA A 234 -24.43 -5.54 -16.34
CA ALA A 234 -24.94 -6.90 -16.40
C ALA A 234 -26.03 -7.01 -15.34
N ASP A 235 -27.25 -6.67 -15.73
CA ASP A 235 -28.46 -6.96 -14.97
C ASP A 235 -28.64 -8.48 -14.86
N SER A 236 -27.92 -9.10 -13.93
CA SER A 236 -28.24 -10.46 -13.52
C SER A 236 -29.41 -10.38 -12.55
N THR A 237 -30.62 -10.37 -13.09
CA THR A 237 -31.90 -10.40 -12.36
C THR A 237 -32.15 -11.70 -11.57
N GLY A 238 -31.19 -12.65 -11.60
CA GLY A 238 -31.26 -13.87 -10.81
C GLY A 238 -30.62 -13.72 -9.43
N SER A 239 -31.35 -14.11 -8.38
CA SER A 239 -30.81 -14.16 -7.01
C SER A 239 -29.51 -14.96 -6.99
N ALA A 240 -28.39 -14.29 -6.70
CA ALA A 240 -27.08 -14.93 -6.72
C ALA A 240 -26.91 -15.90 -5.54
N TRP A 241 -27.72 -15.73 -4.50
CA TRP A 241 -27.64 -16.44 -3.23
C TRP A 241 -29.00 -17.01 -2.83
N VAL A 242 -28.98 -18.15 -2.16
CA VAL A 242 -30.14 -18.74 -1.51
C VAL A 242 -29.98 -18.56 0.00
N ILE A 243 -30.76 -17.63 0.56
CA ILE A 243 -30.75 -17.31 1.98
C ILE A 243 -31.74 -18.23 2.71
N PRO A 244 -31.34 -18.91 3.80
CA PRO A 244 -32.26 -19.69 4.61
C PRO A 244 -33.45 -18.86 5.09
N ARG A 245 -34.67 -19.40 5.00
CA ARG A 245 -35.91 -18.67 5.32
C ARG A 245 -35.89 -18.00 6.70
N LYS A 246 -35.49 -18.72 7.75
CA LYS A 246 -35.41 -18.17 9.12
C LYS A 246 -34.43 -17.00 9.23
N LEU A 247 -33.35 -17.05 8.46
CA LEU A 247 -32.37 -15.96 8.42
C LEU A 247 -32.94 -14.76 7.68
N MET A 248 -33.63 -14.98 6.56
CA MET A 248 -34.31 -13.91 5.83
C MET A 248 -35.34 -13.21 6.71
N GLU A 249 -36.20 -13.98 7.40
CA GLU A 249 -37.21 -13.43 8.33
C GLU A 249 -36.56 -12.58 9.44
N SER A 250 -35.42 -13.04 9.99
CA SER A 250 -34.67 -12.28 10.99
C SER A 250 -34.01 -11.02 10.43
N ILE A 251 -33.50 -11.07 9.20
CA ILE A 251 -32.94 -9.90 8.51
C ILE A 251 -34.05 -8.88 8.26
N GLU A 252 -35.21 -9.31 7.77
CA GLU A 252 -36.37 -8.46 7.50
C GLU A 252 -36.95 -7.82 8.76
N SER A 253 -36.96 -8.52 9.90
CA SER A 253 -37.47 -7.95 11.15
C SER A 253 -36.55 -6.90 11.77
N ASN A 254 -35.25 -6.93 11.46
CA ASN A 254 -34.22 -6.11 12.11
C ASN A 254 -33.71 -4.95 11.24
N HIS A 255 -34.18 -4.83 10.00
CA HIS A 255 -33.73 -3.81 9.05
C HIS A 255 -34.93 -3.08 8.45
N ASN A 256 -34.75 -1.80 8.15
CA ASN A 256 -35.74 -1.05 7.38
C ASN A 256 -35.60 -1.32 5.87
N GLU A 257 -36.54 -0.80 5.07
CA GLU A 257 -36.58 -1.06 3.62
C GLU A 257 -35.28 -0.68 2.89
N SER A 258 -34.69 0.48 3.17
CA SER A 258 -33.47 0.92 2.48
C SER A 258 -32.25 0.09 2.86
N GLN A 259 -32.19 -0.41 4.10
CA GLN A 259 -31.16 -1.32 4.55
C GLN A 259 -31.33 -2.71 3.89
N LEU A 260 -32.57 -3.20 3.75
CA LEU A 260 -32.87 -4.45 3.05
C LEU A 260 -32.51 -4.36 1.57
N GLU A 261 -32.81 -3.25 0.91
CA GLU A 261 -32.41 -2.98 -0.46
C GLU A 261 -30.88 -3.00 -0.60
N ALA A 262 -30.16 -2.35 0.31
CA ALA A 262 -28.70 -2.36 0.34
C ALA A 262 -28.12 -3.77 0.55
N ILE A 263 -28.72 -4.59 1.41
CA ILE A 263 -28.33 -6.00 1.60
C ILE A 263 -28.56 -6.79 0.30
N ARG A 264 -29.75 -6.67 -0.31
CA ARG A 264 -30.08 -7.34 -1.57
C ARG A 264 -29.14 -6.90 -2.71
N ALA A 265 -28.79 -5.62 -2.78
CA ALA A 265 -27.82 -5.10 -3.72
C ALA A 265 -26.42 -5.68 -3.48
N GLY A 266 -25.96 -5.76 -2.22
CA GLY A 266 -24.68 -6.38 -1.84
C GLY A 266 -24.60 -7.88 -2.15
N LEU A 267 -25.75 -8.57 -2.19
CA LEU A 267 -25.87 -9.96 -2.62
C LEU A 267 -26.07 -10.11 -4.14
N SER A 268 -26.11 -9.02 -4.89
CA SER A 268 -26.12 -9.12 -6.35
C SER A 268 -24.77 -9.65 -6.88
N ARG A 269 -24.70 -10.01 -8.16
CA ARG A 269 -23.42 -10.35 -8.82
C ARG A 269 -22.68 -9.12 -9.34
N LYS A 270 -23.05 -7.92 -8.91
CA LYS A 270 -22.38 -6.69 -9.34
C LYS A 270 -20.95 -6.68 -8.78
N PRO A 271 -19.94 -6.32 -9.60
CA PRO A 271 -18.56 -6.19 -9.15
C PRO A 271 -18.38 -5.19 -7.99
N PHE A 272 -19.12 -4.08 -8.06
CA PHE A 272 -19.12 -3.03 -7.05
C PHE A 272 -20.55 -2.70 -6.63
N VAL A 273 -20.72 -2.40 -5.35
CA VAL A 273 -21.97 -1.92 -4.76
C VAL A 273 -21.62 -0.79 -3.81
N LEU A 274 -22.19 0.38 -4.04
CA LEU A 274 -21.99 1.56 -3.20
C LEU A 274 -23.19 1.72 -2.27
N ILE A 275 -22.96 1.54 -0.96
CA ILE A 275 -23.97 1.75 0.08
C ILE A 275 -23.70 3.07 0.76
N GLN A 276 -24.52 4.08 0.47
CA GLN A 276 -24.43 5.39 1.09
C GLN A 276 -25.42 5.50 2.25
N GLY A 277 -24.93 5.95 3.41
CA GLY A 277 -25.78 6.17 4.59
C GLY A 277 -25.36 7.43 5.34
N PRO A 278 -26.26 8.42 5.52
CA PRO A 278 -26.04 9.55 6.42
C PRO A 278 -25.66 9.13 7.85
N PRO A 279 -25.22 10.07 8.71
CA PRO A 279 -25.02 9.79 10.13
C PRO A 279 -26.29 9.24 10.78
N GLY A 280 -26.16 8.17 11.57
CA GLY A 280 -27.30 7.56 12.29
C GLY A 280 -28.18 6.59 11.48
N THR A 281 -27.94 6.37 10.18
CA THR A 281 -28.81 5.49 9.35
C THR A 281 -28.49 3.99 9.45
N GLY A 282 -27.70 3.58 10.44
CA GLY A 282 -27.43 2.17 10.70
C GLY A 282 -26.52 1.46 9.70
N LYS A 283 -25.57 2.15 9.04
CA LYS A 283 -24.59 1.54 8.10
C LYS A 283 -23.96 0.25 8.65
N THR A 284 -23.53 0.27 9.91
CA THR A 284 -22.93 -0.91 10.56
C THR A 284 -23.93 -2.06 10.68
N GLN A 285 -25.20 -1.78 11.02
CA GLN A 285 -26.25 -2.80 11.07
C GLN A 285 -26.49 -3.40 9.68
N THR A 286 -26.55 -2.57 8.64
CA THR A 286 -26.65 -3.05 7.24
C THR A 286 -25.49 -3.97 6.86
N ILE A 287 -24.25 -3.62 7.24
CA ILE A 287 -23.07 -4.47 6.99
C ILE A 287 -23.18 -5.81 7.73
N LEU A 288 -23.64 -5.81 8.98
CA LEU A 288 -23.86 -7.04 9.74
C LEU A 288 -24.94 -7.93 9.10
N GLY A 289 -26.05 -7.35 8.64
CA GLY A 289 -27.07 -8.06 7.89
C GLY A 289 -26.53 -8.68 6.59
N LEU A 290 -25.71 -7.93 5.85
CA LEU A 290 -25.06 -8.41 4.62
C LEU A 290 -24.07 -9.55 4.91
N LEU A 291 -23.24 -9.42 5.95
CA LEU A 291 -22.29 -10.47 6.34
C LEU A 291 -23.01 -11.74 6.79
N ASN A 292 -24.07 -11.60 7.60
CA ASN A 292 -24.89 -12.74 8.02
C ASN A 292 -25.48 -13.46 6.80
N ALA A 293 -25.99 -12.71 5.82
CA ALA A 293 -26.49 -13.29 4.59
C ALA A 293 -25.37 -14.02 3.81
N ILE A 294 -24.21 -13.40 3.60
CA ILE A 294 -23.11 -14.01 2.84
C ILE A 294 -22.58 -15.29 3.52
N LEU A 295 -22.38 -15.27 4.84
CA LEU A 295 -21.77 -16.37 5.59
C LEU A 295 -22.70 -17.59 5.74
N HIS A 296 -24.01 -17.38 5.70
CA HIS A 296 -24.99 -18.43 5.95
C HIS A 296 -25.86 -18.76 4.72
N SER A 297 -25.56 -18.19 3.56
CA SER A 297 -26.27 -18.48 2.30
C SER A 297 -25.42 -19.32 1.35
N VAL A 298 -26.09 -20.09 0.49
CA VAL A 298 -25.41 -20.87 -0.54
C VAL A 298 -25.44 -20.11 -1.88
N PRO A 299 -24.31 -20.00 -2.59
CA PRO A 299 -24.32 -19.45 -3.95
C PRO A 299 -25.24 -20.27 -4.84
N ALA A 300 -26.18 -19.63 -5.54
CA ALA A 300 -27.22 -20.31 -6.33
C ALA A 300 -26.67 -21.28 -7.39
N ARG A 301 -25.43 -21.07 -7.86
CA ARG A 301 -24.74 -21.97 -8.82
C ARG A 301 -24.30 -23.30 -8.20
N MET A 302 -24.05 -23.35 -6.90
CA MET A 302 -23.69 -24.59 -6.20
C MET A 302 -24.92 -25.46 -5.95
N ASN A 303 -26.07 -24.85 -5.60
CA ASN A 303 -27.33 -25.57 -5.40
C ASN A 303 -27.81 -26.33 -6.65
N MET A 304 -27.59 -25.81 -7.87
CA MET A 304 -27.93 -26.54 -9.09
C MET A 304 -27.13 -27.85 -9.26
N LYS A 305 -25.87 -27.90 -8.83
CA LYS A 305 -25.05 -29.13 -8.92
C LYS A 305 -25.48 -30.19 -7.92
N ASP A 306 -25.93 -29.80 -6.72
CA ASP A 306 -26.44 -30.75 -5.73
C ASP A 306 -27.86 -31.23 -6.06
N GLN A 307 -28.74 -30.37 -6.58
CA GLN A 307 -30.06 -30.83 -7.07
C GLN A 307 -29.94 -31.82 -8.25
N LEU A 308 -28.95 -31.65 -9.13
CA LEU A 308 -28.63 -32.61 -10.19
C LEU A 308 -28.04 -33.94 -9.66
N ARG A 309 -27.43 -33.94 -8.47
CA ARG A 309 -26.96 -35.17 -7.81
C ARG A 309 -28.11 -35.92 -7.13
N ASP A 310 -29.05 -35.21 -6.53
CA ASP A 310 -30.22 -35.82 -5.89
C ASP A 310 -31.24 -36.38 -6.90
N MET A 311 -31.33 -35.83 -8.11
CA MET A 311 -32.17 -36.36 -9.19
C MET A 311 -31.66 -37.67 -9.82
N LYS A 312 -30.45 -38.15 -9.48
CA LYS A 312 -29.85 -39.38 -10.04
C LYS A 312 -29.92 -40.61 -9.14
N ARG A 313 -30.61 -40.54 -8.00
CA ARG A 313 -30.93 -41.75 -7.23
C ARG A 313 -32.19 -42.39 -7.83
N GLY A 314 -31.98 -43.27 -8.82
CA GLY A 314 -33.02 -44.21 -9.27
C GLY A 314 -33.48 -45.10 -8.11
N PRO A 315 -34.66 -45.73 -8.22
CA PRO A 315 -35.28 -46.46 -7.10
C PRO A 315 -34.34 -47.55 -6.58
N GLU A 316 -34.16 -47.60 -5.26
CA GLU A 316 -33.38 -48.64 -4.60
C GLU A 316 -34.03 -50.00 -4.86
N LEU A 317 -33.25 -50.95 -5.41
CA LEU A 317 -33.72 -52.31 -5.63
C LEU A 317 -34.01 -52.99 -4.27
N PRO A 318 -35.12 -53.76 -4.16
CA PRO A 318 -35.46 -54.48 -2.95
C PRO A 318 -34.35 -55.45 -2.52
N MET A 319 -34.23 -55.65 -1.21
CA MET A 319 -33.12 -56.32 -0.52
C MET A 319 -32.88 -57.78 -0.96
N GLU A 320 -33.85 -58.41 -1.63
CA GLU A 320 -33.81 -59.80 -2.07
C GLU A 320 -32.92 -60.02 -3.31
N GLU A 321 -32.75 -59.02 -4.17
CA GLU A 321 -31.90 -59.15 -5.37
C GLU A 321 -30.39 -58.99 -5.10
N LYS A 322 -30.01 -58.46 -3.93
CA LYS A 322 -28.58 -58.30 -3.56
C LYS A 322 -27.88 -59.62 -3.19
N ASN A 323 -28.62 -60.67 -2.85
CA ASN A 323 -28.03 -61.94 -2.39
C ASN A 323 -27.69 -62.92 -3.51
N ILE A 324 -28.07 -62.66 -4.77
CA ILE A 324 -27.80 -63.57 -5.89
C ILE A 324 -26.40 -63.35 -6.51
N ILE A 325 -25.77 -62.19 -6.27
CA ILE A 325 -24.50 -61.82 -6.92
C ILE A 325 -23.26 -62.34 -6.15
N MET A 326 -23.40 -62.86 -4.92
CA MET A 326 -22.27 -63.32 -4.11
C MET A 326 -21.95 -64.83 -4.21
N HIS A 327 -22.69 -65.60 -5.03
CA HIS A 327 -22.42 -67.03 -5.23
C HIS A 327 -22.45 -67.45 -6.71
N ARG A 328 -21.55 -66.87 -7.51
CA ARG A 328 -20.97 -67.53 -8.69
C ARG A 328 -19.51 -67.10 -8.82
N GLY A 329 -18.64 -67.84 -8.13
CA GLY A 329 -17.25 -68.03 -8.56
C GLY A 329 -17.20 -69.10 -9.64
#